data_AF-A0A0K8THS4-F1
#
_entry.id   AF-A0A0K8THS4-F1
#
_cell.length_a   1.000
_cell.length_b   1.000
_cell.length_c   1.000
_cell.angle_alpha   90.00
_cell.angle_beta   90.00
_cell.angle_gamma   90.00
#
_symmetry.space_group_name_H-M   'P 1'
#
loop_
_entity.id
_entity.type
_entity.pdbx_description
1 polymer ?
#
loop_
_entity_poly.entity_id
_entity_poly.type
_entity_poly.pdbx_seq_one_letter_code
_entity_poly.pdbx_strand_id
1 'polypeptide(L)'
;LERETRGWFLHFRERLIVELRQQKRSDEEIEKEVNDAVMREYLERVYAGIHSNTELRELGDGIPQLLVEQAQAVVLMHRAVGNVQQKLSKSKDTLRERLEKNYPVRSRIGPWLRDRLRNAEESFIEECKWSAHEEALTLCNNQHLSQTVYFLNRDLTFMKEREPVLKKELKNDKSPTRIFHWRTHIWFPSNWVVRRSFQGHQRSYPPSLAQPPHQSPHHALIPANPYFWLKKK
;
A
#
# COMPACT_ATOMS: atom_id res chain seq x y z
N LEU A 1 -35.01 7.29 0.19
CA LEU A 1 -33.91 7.87 1.00
C LEU A 1 -33.94 9.39 1.10
N GLU A 2 -34.15 10.17 0.04
CA GLU A 2 -34.02 11.66 0.10
C GLU A 2 -35.11 12.41 0.90
N ARG A 3 -36.31 11.82 1.09
CA ARG A 3 -37.42 12.49 1.81
C ARG A 3 -37.36 12.35 3.34
N GLU A 4 -36.67 11.34 3.88
CA GLU A 4 -36.51 11.13 5.33
C GLU A 4 -35.17 11.65 5.87
N THR A 5 -34.21 11.94 4.99
CA THR A 5 -32.85 12.37 5.40
C THR A 5 -32.73 13.85 5.69
N ARG A 6 -33.69 14.68 5.26
CA ARG A 6 -33.69 16.13 5.50
C ARG A 6 -34.15 16.46 6.92
N GLY A 7 -33.28 16.19 7.91
CA GLY A 7 -33.47 16.69 9.28
C GLY A 7 -32.86 15.82 10.37
N TRP A 8 -32.71 14.51 10.15
CA TRP A 8 -32.26 13.61 11.21
C TRP A 8 -30.87 13.96 11.73
N PHE A 9 -29.94 14.30 10.84
CA PHE A 9 -28.53 14.53 11.17
C PHE A 9 -28.38 15.68 12.17
N LEU A 10 -29.02 16.82 11.89
CA LEU A 10 -28.90 18.02 12.73
C LEU A 10 -29.54 17.76 14.10
N HIS A 11 -30.77 17.24 14.12
CA HIS A 11 -31.49 16.96 15.38
C HIS A 11 -30.79 15.90 16.23
N PHE A 12 -30.28 14.83 15.60
CA PHE A 12 -29.55 13.77 16.31
C PHE A 12 -28.24 14.31 16.90
N ARG A 13 -27.48 15.08 16.11
CA ARG A 13 -26.23 15.71 16.54
C ARG A 13 -26.47 16.68 17.70
N GLU A 14 -27.44 17.57 17.58
CA GLU A 14 -27.79 18.55 18.62
C GLU A 14 -28.19 17.87 19.93
N ARG A 15 -29.05 16.84 19.85
CA ARG A 15 -29.45 16.05 21.03
C ARG A 15 -28.24 15.41 21.72
N LEU A 16 -27.34 14.79 20.96
CA LEU A 16 -26.16 14.13 21.49
C LEU A 16 -25.18 15.13 22.14
N ILE A 17 -25.01 16.31 21.54
CA ILE A 17 -24.18 17.39 22.12
C ILE A 17 -24.75 17.83 23.48
N VAL A 18 -26.08 18.02 23.57
CA VAL A 18 -26.72 18.42 24.84
C VAL A 18 -26.53 17.35 25.91
N GLU A 19 -26.71 16.07 25.58
CA GLU A 19 -26.51 14.95 26.50
C GLU A 19 -25.05 14.86 26.99
N LEU A 20 -24.07 14.97 26.09
CA LEU A 20 -22.64 14.87 26.47
C LEU A 20 -22.15 16.11 27.25
N ARG A 21 -22.71 17.29 26.97
CA ARG A 21 -22.47 18.50 27.79
C ARG A 21 -23.00 18.35 29.20
N GLN A 22 -24.16 17.72 29.39
CA GLN A 22 -24.70 17.42 30.72
C GLN A 22 -23.77 16.49 31.51
N GLN A 23 -22.99 15.64 30.83
CA GLN A 23 -22.00 14.75 31.44
C GLN A 23 -20.65 15.43 31.74
N LYS A 24 -20.52 16.76 31.56
CA LYS A 24 -19.29 17.55 31.82
C LYS A 24 -18.05 17.05 31.07
N ARG A 25 -18.23 16.53 29.85
CA ARG A 25 -17.11 16.19 28.94
C ARG A 25 -16.45 17.46 28.40
N SER A 26 -15.19 17.36 27.99
CA SER A 26 -14.51 18.47 27.31
C SER A 26 -15.06 18.67 25.90
N ASP A 27 -15.01 19.88 25.35
CA ASP A 27 -15.54 20.17 24.01
C ASP A 27 -14.88 19.32 22.91
N GLU A 28 -13.57 19.03 23.04
CA GLU A 28 -12.84 18.14 22.11
C GLU A 28 -13.34 16.68 22.17
N GLU A 29 -13.60 16.17 23.38
CA GLU A 29 -14.16 14.82 23.55
C GLU A 29 -15.59 14.74 23.02
N ILE A 30 -16.40 15.78 23.28
CA ILE A 30 -17.77 15.88 22.78
C ILE A 30 -17.77 15.84 21.25
N GLU A 31 -16.96 16.66 20.59
CA GLU A 31 -16.91 16.71 19.13
C GLU A 31 -16.54 15.34 18.53
N LYS A 32 -15.53 14.68 19.10
CA LYS A 32 -15.10 13.36 18.64
C LYS A 32 -16.21 12.31 18.80
N GLU A 33 -16.80 12.22 19.99
CA GLU A 33 -17.82 11.22 20.30
C GLU A 33 -19.11 11.43 19.50
N VAL A 34 -19.51 12.69 19.29
CA VAL A 34 -20.63 13.05 18.44
C VAL A 34 -20.37 12.63 16.99
N ASN A 35 -19.20 12.93 16.45
CA ASN A 35 -18.86 12.56 15.07
C ASN A 35 -18.86 11.03 14.91
N ASP A 36 -18.29 10.28 15.85
CA ASP A 36 -18.29 8.82 15.84
C ASP A 36 -19.71 8.22 15.90
N ALA A 37 -20.57 8.78 16.75
CA ALA A 37 -21.95 8.32 16.90
C ALA A 37 -22.81 8.63 15.66
N VAL A 38 -22.67 9.83 15.11
CA VAL A 38 -23.38 10.26 13.90
C VAL A 38 -22.97 9.40 12.70
N MET A 39 -21.68 9.12 12.54
CA MET A 39 -21.21 8.24 11.47
C MET A 39 -21.75 6.82 11.61
N ARG A 40 -21.86 6.29 12.84
CA ARG A 40 -22.44 4.97 13.09
C ARG A 40 -23.91 4.91 12.68
N GLU A 41 -24.72 5.86 13.14
CA GLU A 41 -26.14 5.96 12.79
C GLU A 41 -26.33 6.12 11.27
N TYR A 42 -25.50 6.92 10.61
CA TYR A 42 -25.52 7.06 9.16
C TYR A 42 -25.26 5.72 8.46
N LEU A 43 -24.22 5.00 8.86
CA LEU A 43 -23.87 3.71 8.26
C LEU A 43 -24.96 2.65 8.50
N GLU A 44 -25.53 2.59 9.70
CA GLU A 44 -26.65 1.68 10.00
C GLU A 44 -27.85 1.92 9.09
N ARG A 45 -28.21 3.19 8.85
CA ARG A 45 -29.28 3.55 7.91
C ARG A 45 -28.95 3.17 6.47
N VAL A 46 -27.71 3.36 6.04
CA VAL A 46 -27.25 2.95 4.71
C VAL A 46 -27.34 1.44 4.56
N TYR A 47 -26.85 0.67 5.55
CA TYR A 47 -26.91 -0.80 5.53
C TYR A 47 -28.36 -1.31 5.53
N ALA A 48 -29.23 -0.72 6.34
CA ALA A 48 -30.67 -1.03 6.33
C ALA A 48 -31.30 -0.70 4.96
N GLY A 49 -30.90 0.41 4.35
CA GLY A 49 -31.31 0.79 2.99
C GLY A 49 -30.88 -0.22 1.93
N ILE A 50 -29.65 -0.73 2.01
CA ILE A 50 -29.14 -1.76 1.10
C ILE A 50 -29.90 -3.06 1.28
N HIS A 51 -30.12 -3.50 2.53
CA HIS A 51 -30.85 -4.72 2.81
C HIS A 51 -32.33 -4.66 2.39
N SER A 52 -32.98 -3.50 2.47
CA SER A 52 -34.39 -3.32 2.13
C SER A 52 -34.63 -3.08 0.63
N ASN A 53 -33.59 -2.86 -0.17
CA ASN A 53 -33.73 -2.66 -1.61
C ASN A 53 -34.14 -3.95 -2.33
N THR A 54 -35.28 -3.91 -3.03
CA THR A 54 -35.85 -5.06 -3.75
C THR A 54 -35.07 -5.41 -5.01
N GLU A 55 -34.61 -4.42 -5.78
CA GLU A 55 -33.82 -4.61 -7.00
C GLU A 55 -32.51 -5.35 -6.71
N LEU A 56 -31.87 -5.05 -5.58
CA LEU A 56 -30.64 -5.73 -5.16
C LEU A 56 -30.87 -7.19 -4.76
N ARG A 57 -32.07 -7.52 -4.24
CA ARG A 57 -32.44 -8.91 -3.93
C ARG A 57 -32.76 -9.70 -5.20
N GLU A 58 -33.36 -9.05 -6.20
CA GLU A 58 -33.66 -9.67 -7.49
C GLU A 58 -32.40 -10.03 -8.29
N LEU A 59 -31.29 -9.30 -8.09
CA LEU A 59 -30.00 -9.59 -8.74
C LEU A 59 -29.35 -10.90 -8.28
N GLY A 60 -29.70 -11.40 -7.09
CA GLY A 60 -29.21 -12.68 -6.59
C GLY A 60 -29.16 -12.76 -5.07
N ASP A 61 -29.21 -14.00 -4.57
CA ASP A 61 -29.13 -14.28 -3.15
C ASP A 61 -27.79 -13.82 -2.56
N GLY A 62 -27.84 -13.12 -1.42
CA GLY A 62 -26.66 -12.67 -0.69
C GLY A 62 -25.98 -11.40 -1.23
N ILE A 63 -26.41 -10.85 -2.38
CA ILE A 63 -25.82 -9.62 -2.93
C ILE A 63 -25.93 -8.42 -1.95
N PRO A 64 -27.09 -8.15 -1.31
CA PRO A 64 -27.18 -7.07 -0.33
C PRO A 64 -26.21 -7.25 0.85
N GLN A 65 -26.06 -8.49 1.33
CA GLN A 65 -25.16 -8.82 2.44
C GLN A 65 -23.71 -8.56 2.04
N LEU A 66 -23.29 -9.02 0.87
CA LEU A 66 -21.94 -8.83 0.36
C LEU A 66 -21.60 -7.34 0.20
N LEU A 67 -22.54 -6.51 -0.27
CA LEU A 67 -22.33 -5.06 -0.38
C LEU A 67 -22.16 -4.39 0.98
N VAL A 68 -22.95 -4.80 1.97
CA VAL A 68 -22.82 -4.30 3.35
C VAL A 68 -21.49 -4.72 3.96
N GLU A 69 -21.10 -5.99 3.84
CA GLU A 69 -19.80 -6.49 4.32
C GLU A 69 -18.62 -5.77 3.68
N GLN A 70 -18.70 -5.50 2.37
CA GLN A 70 -17.69 -4.74 1.65
C GLN A 70 -17.62 -3.28 2.13
N ALA A 71 -18.76 -2.63 2.34
CA ALA A 71 -18.80 -1.27 2.87
C ALA A 71 -18.23 -1.21 4.31
N GLN A 72 -18.60 -2.17 5.16
CA GLN A 72 -18.06 -2.31 6.52
C GLN A 72 -16.54 -2.49 6.50
N ALA A 73 -16.03 -3.38 5.65
CA ALA A 73 -14.60 -3.60 5.47
C ALA A 73 -13.86 -2.29 5.16
N VAL A 74 -14.35 -1.50 4.21
CA VAL A 74 -13.75 -0.23 3.82
C VAL A 74 -13.71 0.76 5.00
N VAL A 75 -14.81 0.89 5.73
CA VAL A 75 -14.87 1.76 6.91
C VAL A 75 -13.86 1.31 7.98
N LEU A 76 -13.76 0.02 8.26
CA LEU A 76 -12.82 -0.52 9.25
C LEU A 76 -11.37 -0.34 8.81
N MET A 77 -11.06 -0.51 7.53
CA MET A 77 -9.73 -0.26 6.98
C MET A 77 -9.33 1.21 7.12
N HIS A 78 -10.22 2.16 6.81
CA HIS A 78 -9.96 3.58 7.04
C HIS A 78 -9.77 3.89 8.52
N ARG A 79 -10.56 3.28 9.41
CA ARG A 79 -10.40 3.43 10.86
C ARG A 79 -9.03 2.92 11.33
N ALA A 80 -8.57 1.78 10.83
CA ALA A 80 -7.25 1.24 11.15
C ALA A 80 -6.12 2.22 10.77
N VAL A 81 -6.21 2.82 9.58
CA VAL A 81 -5.26 3.87 9.15
C VAL A 81 -5.33 5.08 10.07
N GLY A 82 -6.53 5.56 10.41
CA GLY A 82 -6.72 6.69 11.32
C GLY A 82 -6.13 6.43 12.71
N ASN A 83 -6.26 5.21 13.24
CA ASN A 83 -5.69 4.84 14.53
C ASN A 83 -4.15 4.86 14.50
N VAL A 84 -3.52 4.38 13.42
CA VAL A 84 -2.06 4.45 13.25
C VAL A 84 -1.58 5.89 13.09
N GLN A 85 -2.31 6.72 12.34
CA GLN A 85 -2.02 8.15 12.22
C GLN A 85 -2.12 8.87 13.57
N GLN A 86 -3.12 8.53 14.38
CA GLN A 86 -3.26 9.08 15.73
C GLN A 86 -2.12 8.63 16.67
N LYS A 87 -1.62 7.39 16.53
CA LYS A 87 -0.44 6.92 17.26
C LYS A 87 0.80 7.70 16.85
N LEU A 88 0.99 7.97 15.56
CA LEU A 88 2.09 8.79 15.05
C LEU A 88 2.03 10.23 15.58
N SER A 89 0.87 10.89 15.54
CA SER A 89 0.74 12.26 16.03
C SER A 89 1.08 12.36 17.52
N LYS A 90 0.51 11.48 18.34
CA LYS A 90 0.83 11.39 19.78
C LYS A 90 2.32 11.12 20.03
N SER A 91 2.95 10.24 19.25
CA SER A 91 4.38 9.97 19.35
C SER A 91 5.22 11.21 19.04
N LYS A 92 4.85 11.96 17.99
CA LYS A 92 5.52 13.22 17.63
C LYS A 92 5.35 14.29 18.70
N ASP A 93 4.16 14.45 19.26
CA ASP A 93 3.87 15.43 20.32
C ASP A 93 4.66 15.10 21.60
N THR A 94 4.63 13.85 22.04
CA THR A 94 5.40 13.41 23.22
C THR A 94 6.91 13.51 23.03
N LEU A 95 7.42 13.26 21.81
CA LEU A 95 8.83 13.48 21.50
C LEU A 95 9.17 14.97 21.52
N ARG A 96 8.30 15.81 20.96
CA ARG A 96 8.48 17.27 20.95
C ARG A 96 8.57 17.82 22.37
N GLU A 97 7.62 17.50 23.24
CA GLU A 97 7.61 17.91 24.64
C GLU A 97 8.90 17.49 25.36
N ARG A 98 9.36 16.26 25.10
CA ARG A 98 10.60 15.72 25.66
C ARG A 98 11.84 16.48 25.18
N LEU A 99 11.89 16.83 23.89
CA LEU A 99 13.01 17.61 23.31
C LEU A 99 13.02 19.04 23.85
N GLU A 100 11.86 19.65 24.02
CA GLU A 100 11.72 20.98 24.61
C GLU A 100 12.17 21.00 26.06
N LYS A 101 11.83 19.96 26.84
CA LYS A 101 12.28 19.80 28.23
C LYS A 101 13.78 19.54 28.36
N ASN A 102 14.33 18.64 27.54
CA ASN A 102 15.73 18.20 27.67
C ASN A 102 16.72 19.15 27.00
N TYR A 103 16.31 19.87 25.95
CA TYR A 103 17.17 20.74 25.16
C TYR A 103 16.54 22.12 24.91
N PRO A 104 16.29 22.93 25.96
CA PRO A 104 15.49 24.16 25.88
C PRO A 104 16.05 25.24 24.93
N VAL A 105 17.37 25.24 24.69
CA VAL A 105 18.01 26.16 23.73
C VAL A 105 17.95 25.61 22.30
N ARG A 106 18.24 24.32 22.11
CA ARG A 106 18.26 23.70 20.77
C ARG A 106 16.87 23.50 20.20
N SER A 107 15.87 23.23 21.04
CA SER A 107 14.46 23.10 20.63
C SER A 107 13.91 24.36 19.98
N ARG A 108 14.43 25.54 20.32
CA ARG A 108 14.09 26.83 19.68
C ARG A 108 14.63 26.93 18.25
N ILE A 109 15.64 26.14 17.89
CA ILE A 109 16.16 26.08 16.53
C ILE A 109 15.21 25.22 15.71
N GLY A 110 14.24 25.86 15.04
CA GLY A 110 13.20 25.18 14.26
C GLY A 110 13.73 24.10 13.29
N PRO A 111 14.79 24.34 12.50
CA PRO A 111 15.38 23.30 11.65
C PRO A 111 15.86 22.07 12.42
N TRP A 112 16.49 22.25 13.58
CA TRP A 112 16.97 21.15 14.41
C TRP A 112 15.81 20.33 14.99
N LEU A 113 14.77 21.00 15.49
CA LEU A 113 13.59 20.31 16.02
C LEU A 113 12.86 19.52 14.92
N ARG A 114 12.66 20.13 13.75
CA ARG A 114 12.03 19.46 12.60
C ARG A 114 12.84 18.26 12.11
N ASP A 115 14.16 18.36 12.07
CA ASP A 115 15.03 17.25 11.70
C ASP A 115 14.86 16.05 12.65
N ARG A 116 14.84 16.31 13.96
CA ARG A 116 14.62 15.27 14.98
C ARG A 116 13.24 14.63 14.88
N LEU A 117 12.20 15.44 14.70
CA LEU A 117 10.84 14.94 14.54
C LEU A 117 10.67 14.13 13.25
N ARG A 118 11.29 14.57 12.14
CA ARG A 118 11.26 13.85 10.87
C ARG A 118 11.98 12.50 10.96
N ASN A 119 13.17 12.46 11.55
CA ASN A 119 13.90 11.20 11.72
C ASN A 119 13.12 10.20 12.59
N ALA A 120 12.44 10.68 13.64
CA ALA A 120 11.58 9.83 14.46
C ALA A 120 10.32 9.36 13.71
N GLU A 121 9.74 10.20 12.85
CA GLU A 121 8.63 9.82 11.98
C GLU A 121 9.05 8.77 10.95
N GLU A 122 10.22 8.90 10.34
CA GLU A 122 10.78 7.89 9.43
C GLU A 122 11.01 6.55 10.16
N SER A 123 11.59 6.58 11.37
CA SER A 123 11.72 5.38 12.21
C SER A 123 10.37 4.75 12.54
N PHE A 124 9.37 5.57 12.92
CA PHE A 124 8.02 5.08 13.22
C PHE A 124 7.37 4.45 11.99
N ILE A 125 7.51 5.05 10.81
CA ILE A 125 6.95 4.52 9.56
C ILE A 125 7.55 3.15 9.24
N GLU A 126 8.85 2.96 9.42
CA GLU A 126 9.49 1.66 9.19
C GLU A 126 9.08 0.61 10.24
N GLU A 127 9.03 0.98 11.52
CA GLU A 127 8.59 0.08 12.61
C GLU A 127 7.11 -0.32 12.47
N CYS A 128 6.26 0.63 12.11
CA CYS A 128 4.81 0.45 12.01
C CYS A 128 4.30 0.22 10.58
N LYS A 129 5.20 -0.13 9.65
CA LYS A 129 4.90 -0.28 8.22
C LYS A 129 3.66 -1.14 7.92
N TRP A 130 3.43 -2.16 8.74
CA TRP A 130 2.33 -3.11 8.58
C TRP A 130 1.20 -2.94 9.59
N SER A 131 1.36 -2.04 10.56
CA SER A 131 0.44 -1.93 11.70
C SER A 131 -0.98 -1.58 11.28
N ALA A 132 -1.16 -0.79 10.20
CA ALA A 132 -2.49 -0.47 9.69
C ALA A 132 -3.21 -1.72 9.13
N HIS A 133 -2.49 -2.61 8.46
CA HIS A 133 -3.06 -3.86 7.94
C HIS A 133 -3.37 -4.86 9.06
N GLU A 134 -2.49 -4.96 10.06
CA GLU A 134 -2.71 -5.79 11.26
C GLU A 134 -3.92 -5.29 12.06
N GLU A 135 -4.04 -3.97 12.21
CA GLU A 135 -5.17 -3.35 12.89
C GLU A 135 -6.47 -3.53 12.08
N ALA A 136 -6.43 -3.40 10.75
CA ALA A 136 -7.58 -3.70 9.89
C ALA A 136 -8.02 -5.17 10.00
N LEU A 137 -7.07 -6.11 10.06
CA LEU A 137 -7.36 -7.53 10.24
C LEU A 137 -8.08 -7.81 11.56
N THR A 138 -7.60 -7.25 12.66
CA THR A 138 -8.25 -7.42 13.97
C THR A 138 -9.66 -6.83 13.97
N LEU A 139 -9.85 -5.63 13.41
CA LEU A 139 -11.16 -4.99 13.29
C LEU A 139 -12.13 -5.80 12.43
N CYS A 140 -11.69 -6.28 11.26
CA CYS A 140 -12.54 -7.08 10.36
C CYS A 140 -12.87 -8.45 10.95
N ASN A 141 -11.93 -9.07 11.66
CA ASN A 141 -12.15 -10.36 12.33
C ASN A 141 -13.19 -10.25 13.45
N ASN A 142 -13.16 -9.15 14.22
CA ASN A 142 -14.15 -8.87 15.26
C ASN A 142 -15.57 -8.63 14.70
N GLN A 143 -15.67 -8.21 13.43
CA GLN A 143 -16.94 -8.03 12.72
C GLN A 143 -17.32 -9.25 11.86
N HIS A 144 -16.62 -10.37 12.02
CA HIS A 144 -16.86 -11.62 11.30
C HIS A 144 -16.83 -11.51 9.76
N LEU A 145 -16.08 -10.55 9.21
CA LEU A 145 -15.93 -10.34 7.77
C LEU A 145 -14.94 -11.34 7.15
N SER A 146 -15.33 -12.61 7.12
CA SER A 146 -14.44 -13.75 6.78
C SER A 146 -13.71 -13.59 5.44
N GLN A 147 -14.42 -13.17 4.39
CA GLN A 147 -13.85 -12.96 3.06
C GLN A 147 -12.78 -11.86 3.07
N THR A 148 -13.09 -10.72 3.69
CA THR A 148 -12.16 -9.60 3.83
C THR A 148 -10.93 -9.99 4.64
N VAL A 149 -11.12 -10.69 5.76
CA VAL A 149 -10.03 -11.20 6.60
C VAL A 149 -9.11 -12.11 5.79
N TYR A 150 -9.67 -13.02 4.99
CA TYR A 150 -8.90 -13.89 4.11
C TYR A 150 -8.03 -13.08 3.12
N PHE A 151 -8.62 -12.12 2.41
CA PHE A 151 -7.90 -11.32 1.42
C PHE A 151 -6.83 -10.43 2.06
N LEU A 152 -7.16 -9.73 3.13
CA LEU A 152 -6.19 -8.89 3.86
C LEU A 152 -5.03 -9.72 4.40
N ASN A 153 -5.30 -10.92 4.93
CA ASN A 153 -4.26 -11.78 5.46
C ASN A 153 -3.35 -12.30 4.34
N ARG A 154 -3.94 -12.76 3.23
CA ARG A 154 -3.19 -13.17 2.04
C ARG A 154 -2.27 -12.07 1.53
N ASP A 155 -2.78 -10.85 1.43
CA ASP A 155 -2.03 -9.71 0.91
C ASP A 155 -0.94 -9.29 1.90
N LEU A 156 -1.21 -9.30 3.21
CA LEU A 156 -0.23 -9.03 4.25
C LEU A 156 0.91 -10.06 4.27
N THR A 157 0.58 -11.35 4.19
CA THR A 157 1.56 -12.44 4.07
C THR A 157 2.39 -12.28 2.81
N PHE A 158 1.77 -11.94 1.68
CA PHE A 158 2.49 -11.68 0.43
C PHE A 158 3.51 -10.54 0.60
N MET A 159 3.08 -9.39 1.14
CA MET A 159 3.95 -8.22 1.34
C MET A 159 5.11 -8.51 2.32
N LYS A 160 4.86 -9.28 3.38
CA LYS A 160 5.89 -9.61 4.39
C LYS A 160 6.89 -10.66 3.90
N GLU A 161 6.41 -11.72 3.26
CA GLU A 161 7.21 -12.93 3.02
C GLU A 161 7.63 -13.07 1.56
N ARG A 162 6.69 -12.87 0.62
CA ARG A 162 6.93 -13.16 -0.80
C ARG A 162 7.50 -12.00 -1.57
N GLU A 163 7.01 -10.78 -1.34
CA GLU A 163 7.46 -9.57 -2.03
C GLU A 163 8.99 -9.36 -1.93
N PRO A 164 9.66 -9.54 -0.78
CA PRO A 164 11.11 -9.34 -0.69
C PRO A 164 11.90 -10.38 -1.49
N VAL A 165 11.42 -11.64 -1.54
CA VAL A 165 12.03 -12.71 -2.32
C VAL A 165 11.86 -12.42 -3.80
N LEU A 166 10.64 -12.11 -4.23
CA LEU A 166 10.33 -11.80 -5.61
C LEU A 166 11.11 -10.58 -6.10
N LYS A 167 11.26 -9.54 -5.27
CA LYS A 167 12.12 -8.38 -5.58
C LYS A 167 13.58 -8.76 -5.81
N LYS A 168 14.13 -9.72 -5.04
CA LYS A 168 15.51 -10.20 -5.23
C LYS A 168 15.64 -11.01 -6.52
N GLU A 169 14.66 -11.85 -6.84
CA GLU A 169 14.63 -12.65 -8.07
C GLU A 169 14.51 -11.75 -9.31
N LEU A 170 13.55 -10.82 -9.31
CA LEU A 170 13.34 -9.88 -10.41
C LEU A 170 14.52 -8.94 -10.63
N LYS A 171 15.27 -8.57 -9.59
CA LYS A 171 16.50 -7.78 -9.73
C LYS A 171 17.58 -8.52 -10.54
N ASN A 172 17.57 -9.84 -10.48
CA ASN A 172 18.52 -10.70 -11.19
C ASN A 172 18.04 -11.05 -12.60
N ASP A 173 16.74 -10.95 -12.88
CA ASP A 173 16.19 -11.13 -14.22
C ASP A 173 16.52 -9.91 -15.10
N LYS A 174 17.53 -10.08 -15.96
CA LYS A 174 17.93 -9.10 -16.97
C LYS A 174 17.50 -9.58 -18.33
N SER A 175 16.19 -9.62 -18.55
CA SER A 175 15.61 -9.84 -19.87
C SER A 175 15.51 -8.48 -20.60
N PRO A 176 16.18 -8.30 -21.76
CA PRO A 176 16.06 -7.07 -22.52
C PRO A 176 14.63 -6.95 -23.06
N THR A 177 13.91 -5.90 -22.68
CA THR A 177 12.53 -5.65 -23.16
C THR A 177 12.50 -5.27 -24.65
N ARG A 178 13.62 -4.76 -25.18
CA ARG A 178 13.80 -4.43 -26.59
C ARG A 178 15.20 -4.86 -27.03
N ILE A 179 15.28 -5.49 -28.19
CA ILE A 179 16.54 -5.92 -28.79
C ILE A 179 16.70 -5.16 -30.10
N PHE A 180 17.84 -4.49 -30.26
CA PHE A 180 18.21 -3.79 -31.48
C PHE A 180 19.39 -4.51 -32.13
N HIS A 181 19.31 -4.72 -33.43
CA HIS A 181 20.34 -5.39 -34.21
C HIS A 181 21.04 -4.37 -35.11
N TRP A 182 22.35 -4.22 -34.94
CA TRP A 182 23.19 -3.36 -35.77
C TRP A 182 24.37 -4.18 -36.27
N ARG A 183 24.73 -4.00 -37.54
CA ARG A 183 26.01 -4.51 -38.05
C ARG A 183 27.12 -3.63 -37.52
N THR A 184 28.10 -4.20 -36.82
CA THR A 184 29.27 -3.48 -36.30
C THR A 184 30.54 -4.18 -36.74
N HIS A 185 31.53 -3.39 -37.20
CA HIS A 185 32.86 -3.89 -37.52
C HIS A 185 33.78 -3.61 -36.34
N ILE A 186 34.39 -4.66 -35.80
CA ILE A 186 35.29 -4.55 -34.66
C ILE A 186 36.72 -4.49 -35.18
N TRP A 187 37.39 -3.38 -34.91
CA TRP A 187 38.84 -3.24 -35.09
C TRP A 187 39.55 -3.72 -33.82
N PHE A 188 40.62 -4.50 -33.98
CA PHE A 188 41.42 -5.09 -32.88
C PHE A 188 40.62 -6.00 -31.93
N PRO A 189 40.30 -7.25 -32.34
CA PRO A 189 39.49 -8.19 -31.55
C PRO A 189 40.00 -8.43 -30.13
N SER A 190 41.32 -8.37 -29.90
CA SER A 190 41.95 -8.55 -28.58
C SER A 190 41.40 -7.63 -27.47
N ASN A 191 40.86 -6.47 -27.86
CA ASN A 191 40.36 -5.43 -26.96
C ASN A 191 38.87 -5.56 -26.63
N TRP A 192 38.21 -6.60 -27.14
CA TRP A 192 36.77 -6.81 -26.98
C TRP A 192 36.48 -8.14 -26.31
N VAL A 193 35.37 -8.20 -25.59
CA VAL A 193 34.83 -9.44 -25.01
C VAL A 193 33.38 -9.58 -25.46
N VAL A 194 33.07 -10.72 -26.07
CA VAL A 194 31.70 -11.07 -26.45
C VAL A 194 31.07 -11.78 -25.26
N ARG A 195 29.94 -11.28 -24.77
CA ARG A 195 29.16 -11.91 -23.69
C ARG A 195 27.88 -12.49 -24.26
N ARG A 196 27.68 -13.79 -24.10
CA ARG A 196 26.40 -14.46 -24.37
C ARG A 196 25.54 -14.38 -23.12
N SER A 197 24.32 -13.88 -23.26
CA SER A 197 23.29 -13.94 -22.23
C SER A 197 22.18 -14.88 -22.69
N PHE A 198 21.88 -15.90 -21.90
CA PHE A 198 20.80 -16.83 -22.17
C PHE A 198 20.16 -17.23 -20.83
N GLN A 199 18.84 -17.03 -20.71
CA GLN A 199 18.06 -17.39 -19.51
C GLN A 199 18.73 -16.94 -18.20
N GLY A 200 19.08 -15.65 -18.10
CA GLY A 200 19.70 -15.06 -16.90
C GLY A 200 21.18 -15.40 -16.68
N HIS A 201 21.76 -16.35 -17.42
CA HIS A 201 23.16 -16.74 -17.29
C HIS A 201 24.04 -15.99 -18.30
N GLN A 202 25.13 -15.39 -17.82
CA GLN A 202 26.11 -14.68 -18.64
C GLN A 202 27.41 -15.49 -18.76
N ARG A 203 27.87 -15.74 -19.99
CA ARG A 203 29.16 -16.38 -20.26
C ARG A 203 29.98 -15.53 -21.23
N SER A 204 31.23 -15.24 -20.87
CA SER A 204 32.17 -14.51 -21.73
C SER A 204 32.87 -15.47 -22.69
N TYR A 205 32.93 -15.10 -23.95
CA TYR A 205 33.69 -15.79 -24.99
C TYR A 205 34.80 -14.84 -25.49
N PRO A 206 36.02 -15.36 -25.73
CA PRO A 206 37.01 -14.62 -26.49
C PRO A 206 36.46 -14.36 -27.90
N PRO A 207 36.74 -13.20 -28.51
CA PRO A 207 36.34 -12.94 -29.89
C PRO A 207 37.21 -13.80 -30.82
N SER A 208 36.80 -15.04 -31.04
CA SER A 208 37.34 -15.86 -32.12
C SER A 208 36.91 -15.26 -33.45
N LEU A 209 37.85 -15.14 -34.38
CA LEU A 209 37.60 -14.82 -35.79
C LEU A 209 36.69 -15.92 -36.38
N ALA A 210 35.38 -15.77 -36.24
CA ALA A 210 34.43 -16.63 -36.92
C ALA A 210 34.41 -16.25 -38.39
N GLN A 211 34.80 -17.19 -39.26
CA GLN A 211 34.40 -17.13 -40.67
C GLN A 211 32.87 -16.94 -40.73
N PRO A 212 32.36 -16.16 -41.70
CA PRO A 212 30.95 -15.84 -41.76
C PRO A 212 30.14 -17.15 -41.81
N PRO A 213 29.16 -17.36 -40.92
CA PRO A 213 28.25 -18.47 -41.07
C PRO A 213 27.44 -18.21 -42.36
N HIS A 214 27.36 -19.23 -43.22
CA HIS A 214 26.40 -19.23 -44.31
C HIS A 214 25.02 -18.89 -43.74
N GLN A 215 24.46 -17.76 -44.16
CA GLN A 215 23.09 -17.37 -43.83
C GLN A 215 22.15 -18.34 -44.55
N SER A 216 21.64 -19.35 -43.85
CA SER A 216 20.45 -20.07 -44.29
C SER A 216 19.20 -19.23 -43.96
N PRO A 217 18.22 -19.06 -44.85
CA PRO A 217 17.21 -18.00 -44.76
C PRO A 217 16.03 -18.28 -43.80
N HIS A 218 16.07 -19.33 -42.97
CA HIS A 218 14.95 -19.73 -42.12
C HIS A 218 15.27 -19.62 -40.63
N HIS A 219 15.24 -18.41 -40.06
CA HIS A 219 15.16 -18.23 -38.61
C HIS A 219 14.29 -17.03 -38.22
N ALA A 220 13.04 -17.05 -38.69
CA ALA A 220 11.96 -16.42 -37.94
C ALA A 220 11.43 -17.46 -36.94
N LEU A 221 11.20 -17.03 -35.70
CA LEU A 221 10.40 -17.72 -34.67
C LEU A 221 11.11 -18.84 -33.85
N ILE A 222 12.13 -18.50 -33.06
CA ILE A 222 12.43 -19.26 -31.83
C ILE A 222 12.70 -18.24 -30.69
N PRO A 223 11.93 -18.22 -29.57
CA PRO A 223 12.12 -17.28 -28.46
C PRO A 223 13.41 -17.51 -27.65
N ALA A 224 14.15 -18.56 -27.96
CA ALA A 224 15.28 -19.08 -27.20
C ALA A 224 16.63 -18.87 -27.91
N ASN A 225 16.79 -17.82 -28.70
CA ASN A 225 18.10 -17.49 -29.24
C ASN A 225 18.93 -16.69 -28.20
N PRO A 226 20.17 -17.09 -27.93
CA PRO A 226 21.04 -16.37 -27.01
C PRO A 226 21.43 -15.00 -27.58
N TYR A 227 21.38 -13.97 -26.74
CA TYR A 227 21.78 -12.62 -27.14
C TYR A 227 23.26 -12.39 -26.85
N PHE A 228 23.98 -11.82 -27.81
CA PHE A 228 25.40 -11.51 -27.67
C PHE A 228 25.59 -10.00 -27.50
N TRP A 229 26.35 -9.61 -26.48
CA TRP A 229 26.69 -8.23 -26.17
C TRP A 229 28.20 -8.04 -26.27
N LEU A 230 28.63 -6.98 -26.94
CA LEU A 230 30.03 -6.61 -27.07
C LEU A 230 30.40 -5.60 -25.99
N LYS A 231 31.45 -5.89 -25.23
CA LYS A 231 32.02 -4.95 -24.26
C LYS A 231 33.51 -4.74 -24.59
N LYS A 232 33.93 -3.48 -24.71
CA LYS A 232 35.35 -3.12 -24.77
C LYS A 232 35.99 -3.41 -23.40
N LYS A 233 37.16 -4.05 -23.39
CA LYS A 233 37.93 -4.29 -22.17
C LYS A 233 38.27 -2.98 -21.47
#